data_AF-C4YIP7-F1
#
_entry.id   AF-C4YIP7-F1
#
_cell.length_a   1.000
_cell.length_b   1.000
_cell.length_c   1.000
_cell.angle_alpha   90.00
_cell.angle_beta   90.00
_cell.angle_gamma   90.00
#
_symmetry.space_group_name_H-M   'P 1'
#
loop_
_entity.id
_entity.type
_entity.pdbx_description
1 polymer ?
#
loop_
_entity_poly.entity_id
_entity_poly.type
_entity_poly.pdbx_seq_one_letter_code
_entity_poly.pdbx_strand_id
1 'polypeptide(L)'
;MLLSHFMNINTVDSKVLTSSFSVDSSQEAQAFFQTGTKYLQESIDERKHLLQDNSGFGIERIIVNDLITFGCLLIYNHKLVPLISATGYDVISMAKAYSDTRKMYSQSMTGLRLESLFFPKSNPILTCPPETNYWFTRVLEFEIVAFVSRNGNKSANMEEYFQALMDTFLLLKDACYAMAIVRFPFPLIACLTNFSDKYRQLLRNGDEFAFRLLFIYSCLCVISRIPLNRNDNIFVDYISEFKNIIFSKYGEFSYPIDRELYHLVIRTNFVVDFGDMTRFHPLQQCEPLMDLSWLERYIDSLEKTNTLLQCI
;
A
#
# COMPACT_ATOMS: atom_id res chain seq x y z
N MET A 1 10.08 -19.23 -17.13
CA MET A 1 9.81 -18.71 -18.49
C MET A 1 9.00 -17.40 -18.51
N LEU A 2 8.40 -16.96 -17.38
CA LEU A 2 7.65 -15.68 -17.28
C LEU A 2 8.48 -14.47 -16.77
N LEU A 3 9.70 -14.67 -16.27
CA LEU A 3 10.58 -13.61 -15.75
C LEU A 3 11.53 -12.99 -16.78
N SER A 4 11.71 -13.60 -17.95
CA SER A 4 12.46 -12.97 -19.07
C SER A 4 11.73 -11.74 -19.62
N HIS A 5 10.44 -11.61 -19.35
CA HIS A 5 9.64 -10.46 -19.78
C HIS A 5 9.71 -9.27 -18.81
N PHE A 6 10.00 -9.51 -17.52
CA PHE A 6 10.16 -8.44 -16.51
C PHE A 6 11.58 -7.86 -16.45
N MET A 7 12.56 -8.54 -17.04
CA MET A 7 13.98 -8.29 -16.83
C MET A 7 14.73 -7.91 -18.11
N ASN A 8 14.05 -7.28 -19.09
CA ASN A 8 14.76 -6.56 -20.16
C ASN A 8 15.19 -5.17 -19.63
N ILE A 9 15.99 -5.17 -18.56
CA ILE A 9 16.57 -3.95 -17.96
C ILE A 9 17.74 -3.43 -18.82
N ASN A 10 18.24 -4.23 -19.76
CA ASN A 10 19.23 -3.80 -20.75
C ASN A 10 18.73 -2.71 -21.71
N THR A 11 17.43 -2.38 -21.68
CA THR A 11 16.82 -1.30 -22.46
C THR A 11 16.22 -0.17 -21.61
N VAL A 12 16.41 -0.18 -20.28
CA VAL A 12 15.98 0.95 -19.45
C VAL A 12 16.97 2.08 -19.65
N ASP A 13 16.61 2.96 -20.58
CA ASP A 13 17.23 4.27 -20.78
C ASP A 13 17.35 4.92 -19.39
N SER A 14 18.56 5.26 -18.94
CA SER A 14 18.81 5.83 -17.60
C SER A 14 17.98 7.10 -17.31
N LYS A 15 17.35 7.64 -18.36
CA LYS A 15 16.34 8.68 -18.34
C LYS A 15 15.08 8.33 -17.54
N VAL A 16 14.60 7.08 -17.50
CA VAL A 16 13.35 6.73 -16.78
C VAL A 16 13.50 6.84 -15.26
N LEU A 17 14.69 6.53 -14.75
CA LEU A 17 15.03 6.70 -13.32
C LEU A 17 15.30 8.17 -12.94
N THR A 18 15.44 9.06 -13.92
CA THR A 18 15.86 10.46 -13.70
C THR A 18 14.85 11.51 -14.17
N SER A 19 13.85 11.14 -14.99
CA SER A 19 12.98 12.11 -15.68
C SER A 19 11.82 12.67 -14.86
N SER A 20 11.54 12.12 -13.68
CA SER A 20 10.24 12.33 -13.00
C SER A 20 10.36 12.89 -11.58
N PHE A 21 11.57 13.15 -11.08
CA PHE A 21 11.79 13.42 -9.67
C PHE A 21 12.37 14.81 -9.45
N SER A 22 11.63 15.67 -8.74
CA SER A 22 12.20 16.87 -8.13
C SER A 22 13.06 16.44 -6.94
N VAL A 23 14.26 15.94 -7.26
CA VAL A 23 15.35 15.84 -6.30
C VAL A 23 15.79 17.28 -6.01
N ASP A 24 16.05 17.56 -4.74
CA ASP A 24 16.65 18.82 -4.32
C ASP A 24 17.82 19.15 -5.26
N SER A 25 17.82 20.33 -5.88
CA SER A 25 18.73 20.63 -7.02
C SER A 25 20.20 20.78 -6.63
N SER A 26 20.54 20.51 -5.37
CA SER A 26 21.91 20.53 -4.89
C SER A 26 22.72 19.41 -5.55
N GLN A 27 23.97 19.71 -5.91
CA GLN A 27 24.89 18.72 -6.46
C GLN A 27 25.09 17.52 -5.52
N GLU A 28 25.03 17.75 -4.21
CA GLU A 28 25.17 16.71 -3.19
C GLU A 28 23.99 15.74 -3.19
N ALA A 29 22.75 16.23 -3.29
CA ALA A 29 21.57 15.38 -3.37
C ALA A 29 21.53 14.57 -4.67
N GLN A 30 21.95 15.16 -5.80
CA GLN A 30 22.08 14.45 -7.07
C GLN A 30 23.16 13.36 -7.03
N ALA A 31 24.33 13.64 -6.44
CA ALA A 31 25.40 12.66 -6.27
C ALA A 31 24.98 11.51 -5.35
N PHE A 32 24.24 11.81 -4.27
CA PHE A 32 23.69 10.80 -3.37
C PHE A 32 22.67 9.91 -4.09
N PHE A 33 21.76 10.50 -4.86
CA PHE A 33 20.76 9.78 -5.66
C PHE A 33 21.43 8.85 -6.70
N GLN A 34 22.41 9.35 -7.45
CA GLN A 34 23.18 8.54 -8.41
C GLN A 34 23.89 7.36 -7.73
N THR A 35 24.46 7.60 -6.55
CA THR A 35 25.10 6.55 -5.76
C THR A 35 24.09 5.51 -5.29
N GLY A 36 22.92 5.93 -4.81
CA GLY A 36 21.83 5.05 -4.39
C GLY A 36 21.28 4.18 -5.53
N THR A 37 21.01 4.78 -6.69
CA THR A 37 20.56 4.03 -7.88
C THR A 37 21.58 2.98 -8.33
N LYS A 38 22.88 3.32 -8.32
CA LYS A 38 23.96 2.39 -8.64
C LYS A 38 23.99 1.21 -7.68
N TYR A 39 23.96 1.45 -6.37
CA TYR A 39 23.97 0.36 -5.38
C TYR A 39 22.70 -0.51 -5.44
N LEU A 40 21.54 0.10 -5.71
CA LEU A 40 20.31 -0.66 -5.93
C LEU A 40 20.46 -1.61 -7.12
N GLN A 41 21.04 -1.14 -8.22
CA GLN A 41 21.32 -1.95 -9.40
C GLN A 41 22.32 -3.08 -9.11
N GLU A 42 23.43 -2.77 -8.44
CA GLU A 42 24.43 -3.78 -8.03
C GLU A 42 23.81 -4.87 -7.13
N SER A 43 22.95 -4.48 -6.18
CA SER A 43 22.23 -5.42 -5.32
C SER A 43 21.28 -6.33 -6.11
N ILE A 44 20.57 -5.78 -7.09
CA ILE A 44 19.71 -6.55 -8.00
C ILE A 44 20.52 -7.56 -8.80
N ASP A 45 21.71 -7.19 -9.27
CA ASP A 45 22.57 -8.07 -10.05
C ASP A 45 23.22 -9.16 -9.18
N GLU A 46 23.68 -8.82 -7.98
CA GLU A 46 24.15 -9.80 -6.99
C GLU A 46 23.05 -10.81 -6.63
N ARG A 47 21.81 -10.33 -6.45
CA ARG A 47 20.64 -11.20 -6.25
C ARG A 47 20.44 -12.20 -7.39
N LYS A 48 20.60 -11.78 -8.66
CA LYS A 48 20.49 -12.70 -9.82
C LYS A 48 21.53 -13.82 -9.77
N HIS A 49 22.74 -13.50 -9.33
CA HIS A 49 23.79 -14.50 -9.13
C HIS A 49 23.44 -15.45 -7.97
N LEU A 50 22.96 -14.91 -6.84
CA LEU A 50 22.56 -15.71 -5.69
C LEU A 50 21.38 -16.65 -5.99
N LEU A 51 20.43 -16.26 -6.86
CA LEU A 51 19.33 -17.13 -7.29
C LEU A 51 19.80 -18.40 -8.03
N GLN A 52 21.06 -18.46 -8.46
CA GLN A 52 21.67 -19.65 -9.05
C GLN A 52 22.24 -20.59 -7.97
N ASP A 53 22.39 -20.12 -6.73
CA ASP A 53 22.88 -20.87 -5.57
C ASP A 53 21.71 -21.30 -4.66
N ASN A 54 21.32 -22.58 -4.76
CA ASN A 54 20.25 -23.17 -3.96
C ASN A 54 20.70 -23.65 -2.56
N SER A 55 21.91 -23.27 -2.11
CA SER A 55 22.36 -23.59 -0.75
C SER A 55 21.54 -22.83 0.30
N GLY A 56 21.43 -23.37 1.51
CA GLY A 56 20.77 -22.66 2.62
C GLY A 56 21.40 -21.28 2.89
N PHE A 57 22.71 -21.15 2.69
CA PHE A 57 23.44 -19.88 2.80
C PHE A 57 23.05 -18.87 1.70
N GLY A 58 22.91 -19.32 0.46
CA GLY A 58 22.40 -18.49 -0.65
C GLY A 58 20.99 -17.98 -0.38
N ILE A 59 20.10 -18.86 0.08
CA ILE A 59 18.72 -18.54 0.42
C ILE A 59 18.63 -17.49 1.54
N GLU A 60 19.38 -17.65 2.64
CA GLU A 60 19.40 -16.64 3.72
C GLU A 60 19.85 -15.27 3.21
N ARG A 61 20.90 -15.22 2.37
CA ARG A 61 21.41 -13.96 1.82
C ARG A 61 20.42 -13.26 0.91
N ILE A 62 19.72 -14.00 0.05
CA ILE A 62 18.67 -13.46 -0.83
C ILE A 62 17.58 -12.76 -0.02
N ILE A 63 17.13 -13.42 1.05
CA ILE A 63 16.00 -12.97 1.86
C ILE A 63 16.38 -11.80 2.77
N VAL A 64 17.60 -11.80 3.32
CA VAL A 64 18.15 -10.65 4.05
C VAL A 64 18.34 -9.46 3.13
N ASN A 65 18.88 -9.66 1.93
CA ASN A 65 19.07 -8.59 0.96
C ASN A 65 17.70 -7.98 0.58
N ASP A 66 16.69 -8.80 0.31
CA ASP A 66 15.34 -8.29 0.06
C ASP A 66 14.78 -7.47 1.22
N LEU A 67 14.95 -7.93 2.45
CA LEU A 67 14.45 -7.22 3.63
C LEU A 67 15.09 -5.84 3.76
N ILE A 68 16.42 -5.79 3.61
CA ILE A 68 17.18 -4.54 3.71
C ILE A 68 16.78 -3.60 2.57
N THR A 69 16.75 -4.10 1.34
CA THR A 69 16.35 -3.32 0.16
C THR A 69 14.93 -2.78 0.32
N PHE A 70 13.98 -3.63 0.72
CA PHE A 70 12.59 -3.23 0.97
C PHE A 70 12.49 -2.22 2.11
N GLY A 71 13.21 -2.42 3.21
CA GLY A 71 13.27 -1.48 4.33
C GLY A 71 13.81 -0.11 3.92
N CYS A 72 14.91 -0.08 3.15
CA CYS A 72 15.50 1.16 2.62
C CYS A 72 14.52 1.90 1.71
N LEU A 73 13.85 1.19 0.80
CA LEU A 73 12.86 1.79 -0.12
C LEU A 73 11.64 2.34 0.62
N LEU A 74 11.24 1.75 1.74
CA LEU A 74 10.10 2.27 2.51
C LEU A 74 10.48 3.42 3.43
N ILE A 75 11.66 3.36 4.06
CA ILE A 75 12.08 4.33 5.08
C ILE A 75 12.74 5.56 4.45
N TYR A 76 13.48 5.36 3.37
CA TYR A 76 14.38 6.37 2.83
C TYR A 76 14.53 6.22 1.30
N ASN A 77 13.39 6.33 0.61
CA ASN A 77 13.31 6.06 -0.81
C ASN A 77 14.03 7.10 -1.68
N HIS A 78 14.21 8.35 -1.24
CA HIS A 78 14.74 9.42 -2.10
C HIS A 78 14.07 9.56 -3.46
N LYS A 79 12.78 9.22 -3.51
CA LYS A 79 12.02 9.12 -4.76
C LYS A 79 12.71 8.25 -5.84
N LEU A 80 13.49 7.25 -5.45
CA LEU A 80 14.16 6.32 -6.38
C LEU A 80 13.14 5.58 -7.24
N VAL A 81 12.02 5.19 -6.64
CA VAL A 81 10.89 4.52 -7.33
C VAL A 81 9.55 5.03 -6.79
N PRO A 82 8.51 5.20 -7.62
CA PRO A 82 7.18 5.56 -7.12
C PRO A 82 6.53 4.39 -6.36
N LEU A 83 5.44 4.68 -5.65
CA LEU A 83 4.63 3.63 -5.00
C LEU A 83 4.03 2.68 -6.04
N ILE A 84 3.50 3.23 -7.13
CA ILE A 84 2.90 2.51 -8.26
C ILE A 84 3.28 3.23 -9.56
N SER A 85 3.53 2.49 -10.63
CA SER A 85 3.85 3.03 -11.96
C SER A 85 3.20 2.19 -13.07
N ALA A 86 3.03 2.76 -14.26
CA ALA A 86 2.60 1.99 -15.44
C ALA A 86 3.68 1.00 -15.92
N THR A 87 4.96 1.33 -15.70
CA THR A 87 6.10 0.51 -16.15
C THR A 87 6.33 -0.75 -15.30
N GLY A 88 5.76 -0.79 -14.09
CA GLY A 88 6.00 -1.84 -13.11
C GLY A 88 7.27 -1.68 -12.29
N TYR A 89 8.08 -0.64 -12.53
CA TYR A 89 9.22 -0.28 -11.68
C TYR A 89 8.74 0.58 -10.50
N ASP A 90 8.23 -0.08 -9.47
CA ASP A 90 7.65 0.58 -8.30
C ASP A 90 7.61 -0.34 -7.07
N VAL A 91 7.33 0.27 -5.91
CA VAL A 91 7.30 -0.42 -4.62
C VAL A 91 6.28 -1.56 -4.60
N ILE A 92 5.13 -1.43 -5.26
CA ILE A 92 4.09 -2.47 -5.31
C ILE A 92 4.59 -3.73 -6.03
N SER A 93 5.31 -3.58 -7.14
CA SER A 93 5.94 -4.71 -7.84
C SER A 93 7.06 -5.34 -7.01
N MET A 94 7.90 -4.52 -6.39
CA MET A 94 9.01 -5.02 -5.57
C MET A 94 8.50 -5.77 -4.33
N ALA A 95 7.43 -5.28 -3.71
CA ALA A 95 6.76 -5.96 -2.60
C ALA A 95 6.19 -7.33 -3.00
N LYS A 96 5.65 -7.45 -4.22
CA LYS A 96 5.20 -8.72 -4.79
C LYS A 96 6.37 -9.69 -4.97
N ALA A 97 7.46 -9.24 -5.58
CA ALA A 97 8.66 -10.07 -5.80
C ALA A 97 9.24 -10.59 -4.49
N TYR A 98 9.29 -9.75 -3.45
CA TYR A 98 9.68 -10.16 -2.11
C TYR A 98 8.71 -11.19 -1.51
N SER A 99 7.40 -10.99 -1.65
CA SER A 99 6.38 -11.95 -1.20
C SER A 99 6.52 -13.31 -1.87
N ASP A 100 6.70 -13.32 -3.19
CA ASP A 100 6.87 -14.54 -3.99
C ASP A 100 8.15 -15.30 -3.59
N THR A 101 9.24 -14.56 -3.35
CA THR A 101 10.53 -15.13 -2.90
C THR A 101 10.39 -15.79 -1.54
N ARG A 102 9.75 -15.11 -0.57
CA ARG A 102 9.47 -15.71 0.75
C ARG A 102 8.62 -16.97 0.64
N LYS A 103 7.58 -16.97 -0.20
CA LYS A 103 6.74 -18.15 -0.41
C LYS A 103 7.55 -19.31 -1.01
N MET A 104 8.35 -19.02 -2.03
CA MET A 104 9.21 -20.00 -2.71
C MET A 104 10.16 -20.70 -1.75
N TYR A 105 10.80 -19.96 -0.84
CA TYR A 105 11.80 -20.50 0.08
C TYR A 105 11.26 -20.80 1.48
N SER A 106 9.95 -20.67 1.70
CA SER A 106 9.31 -20.84 3.02
C SER A 106 9.66 -22.17 3.68
N GLN A 107 9.58 -23.27 2.93
CA GLN A 107 9.92 -24.61 3.44
C GLN A 107 11.42 -24.72 3.74
N SER A 108 12.28 -24.21 2.86
CA SER A 108 13.73 -24.21 3.02
C SER A 108 14.23 -23.32 4.17
N MET A 109 13.40 -22.40 4.66
CA MET A 109 13.71 -21.55 5.81
C MET A 109 13.45 -22.20 7.17
N THR A 110 12.77 -23.34 7.21
CA THR A 110 12.45 -24.04 8.46
C THR A 110 13.73 -24.48 9.17
N GLY A 111 13.96 -24.01 10.40
CA GLY A 111 15.16 -24.30 11.17
C GLY A 111 16.36 -23.38 10.91
N LEU A 112 16.24 -22.41 10.00
CA LEU A 112 17.25 -21.37 9.79
C LEU A 112 17.20 -20.32 10.89
N ARG A 113 18.34 -19.65 11.16
CA ARG A 113 18.45 -18.65 12.25
C ARG A 113 17.47 -17.48 12.07
N LEU A 114 17.12 -17.21 10.83
CA LEU A 114 16.29 -16.07 10.43
C LEU A 114 14.80 -16.41 10.33
N GLU A 115 14.39 -17.66 10.52
CA GLU A 115 12.97 -18.08 10.43
C GLU A 115 12.05 -17.13 11.21
N SER A 116 12.44 -16.78 12.44
CA SER A 116 11.66 -15.92 13.33
C SER A 116 11.54 -14.45 12.87
N LEU A 117 12.45 -13.95 12.03
CA LEU A 117 12.39 -12.58 11.49
C LEU A 117 11.44 -12.47 10.30
N PHE A 118 11.31 -13.53 9.51
CA PHE A 118 10.55 -13.54 8.26
C PHE A 118 9.19 -14.23 8.37
N PHE A 119 9.12 -15.24 9.23
CA PHE A 119 7.92 -15.98 9.60
C PHE A 119 7.82 -16.00 11.13
N PRO A 120 7.59 -14.86 11.79
CA PRO A 120 7.38 -14.89 13.22
C PRO A 120 6.20 -15.83 13.50
N LYS A 121 6.37 -16.78 14.42
CA LYS A 121 5.27 -17.65 14.89
C LYS A 121 4.09 -16.82 15.42
N SER A 122 4.37 -15.58 15.81
CA SER A 122 3.48 -14.54 16.27
C SER A 122 3.09 -13.51 15.21
N ASN A 123 3.32 -13.77 13.92
CA ASN A 123 2.89 -12.90 12.83
C ASN A 123 1.65 -13.43 12.13
N PRO A 124 0.47 -13.40 12.75
CA PRO A 124 -0.71 -13.09 12.00
C PRO A 124 -0.76 -11.56 11.93
N ILE A 125 -1.01 -11.01 10.75
CA ILE A 125 -1.94 -9.89 10.70
C ILE A 125 -3.16 -10.39 11.49
N LEU A 126 -3.26 -9.96 12.75
CA LEU A 126 -4.25 -10.49 13.69
C LEU A 126 -5.61 -10.26 13.06
N THR A 127 -6.35 -11.34 12.82
CA THR A 127 -7.68 -11.21 12.25
C THR A 127 -8.52 -10.37 13.20
N CYS A 128 -9.03 -9.27 12.68
CA CYS A 128 -9.85 -8.35 13.43
C CYS A 128 -11.17 -9.05 13.76
N PRO A 129 -11.60 -9.12 15.04
CA PRO A 129 -12.87 -9.73 15.39
C PRO A 129 -14.01 -9.10 14.58
N PRO A 130 -14.99 -9.87 14.07
CA PRO A 130 -16.03 -9.37 13.18
C PRO A 130 -16.81 -8.17 13.74
N GLU A 131 -16.96 -8.11 15.05
CA GLU A 131 -17.71 -7.08 15.78
C GLU A 131 -16.93 -5.76 15.94
N THR A 132 -15.65 -5.76 15.60
CA THR A 132 -14.80 -4.58 15.72
C THR A 132 -15.11 -3.60 14.59
N ASN A 133 -15.83 -2.54 14.93
CA ASN A 133 -16.16 -1.47 14.00
C ASN A 133 -15.15 -0.33 14.11
N TYR A 134 -14.20 -0.27 13.18
CA TYR A 134 -13.51 0.98 12.91
C TYR A 134 -14.42 1.88 12.08
N TRP A 135 -14.35 3.17 12.35
CA TRP A 135 -15.11 4.18 11.62
C TRP A 135 -14.97 4.00 10.10
N PHE A 136 -13.72 3.97 9.61
CA PHE A 136 -13.47 3.93 8.18
C PHE A 136 -13.82 2.57 7.58
N THR A 137 -13.91 1.50 8.38
CA THR A 137 -14.13 0.17 7.81
C THR A 137 -15.56 -0.07 7.39
N ARG A 138 -16.53 0.33 8.21
CA ARG A 138 -17.96 0.16 7.87
C ARG A 138 -18.37 0.99 6.66
N VAL A 139 -17.91 2.24 6.59
CA VAL A 139 -18.18 3.10 5.42
C VAL A 139 -17.54 2.54 4.16
N LEU A 140 -16.27 2.16 4.24
CA LEU A 140 -15.53 1.66 3.08
C LEU A 140 -16.13 0.34 2.56
N GLU A 141 -16.56 -0.55 3.46
CA GLU A 141 -17.30 -1.77 3.11
C GLU A 141 -18.56 -1.45 2.30
N PHE A 142 -19.41 -0.55 2.81
CA PHE A 142 -20.63 -0.16 2.11
C PHE A 142 -20.37 0.57 0.79
N GLU A 143 -19.32 1.38 0.73
CA GLU A 143 -18.92 2.08 -0.49
C GLU A 143 -18.37 1.11 -1.56
N ILE A 144 -17.67 0.04 -1.17
CA ILE A 144 -17.27 -1.04 -2.09
C ILE A 144 -18.51 -1.69 -2.69
N VAL A 145 -19.46 -2.10 -1.85
CA VAL A 145 -20.71 -2.73 -2.30
C VAL A 145 -21.46 -1.79 -3.25
N ALA A 146 -21.69 -0.54 -2.84
CA ALA A 146 -22.40 0.44 -3.66
C ALA A 146 -21.69 0.75 -4.99
N PHE A 147 -20.35 0.82 -5.00
CA PHE A 147 -19.57 1.07 -6.22
C PHE A 147 -19.67 -0.11 -7.19
N VAL A 148 -19.55 -1.34 -6.69
CA VAL A 148 -19.63 -2.55 -7.50
C VAL A 148 -21.03 -2.71 -8.08
N SER A 149 -22.08 -2.51 -7.28
CA SER A 149 -23.47 -2.59 -7.76
C SER A 149 -23.79 -1.54 -8.83
N ARG A 150 -23.24 -0.32 -8.72
CA ARG A 150 -23.44 0.74 -9.74
C ARG A 150 -22.65 0.50 -11.03
N ASN A 151 -21.49 -0.15 -10.94
CA ASN A 151 -20.58 -0.36 -12.07
C ASN A 151 -20.59 -1.81 -12.60
N GLY A 152 -21.45 -2.69 -12.07
CA GLY A 152 -21.44 -4.12 -12.32
C GLY A 152 -21.49 -4.52 -13.79
N ASN A 153 -22.11 -3.72 -14.66
CA ASN A 153 -22.20 -4.03 -16.08
C ASN A 153 -20.87 -3.89 -16.87
N LYS A 154 -19.75 -3.53 -16.24
CA LYS A 154 -18.48 -3.24 -16.93
C LYS A 154 -17.38 -4.29 -16.76
N SER A 155 -17.53 -5.29 -15.90
CA SER A 155 -16.51 -6.33 -15.67
C SER A 155 -17.01 -7.71 -16.12
N ALA A 156 -16.20 -8.41 -16.92
CA ALA A 156 -16.48 -9.79 -17.35
C ALA A 156 -16.43 -10.80 -16.19
N ASN A 157 -15.89 -10.41 -15.02
CA ASN A 157 -15.85 -11.27 -13.82
C ASN A 157 -16.07 -10.44 -12.55
N MET A 158 -17.32 -10.03 -12.31
CA MET A 158 -17.70 -9.13 -11.22
C MET A 158 -17.42 -9.70 -9.83
N GLU A 159 -17.62 -11.01 -9.65
CA GLU A 159 -17.36 -11.68 -8.38
C GLU A 159 -15.89 -11.61 -7.99
N GLU A 160 -14.98 -11.90 -8.93
CA GLU A 160 -13.54 -11.79 -8.67
C GLU A 160 -13.07 -10.36 -8.42
N TYR A 161 -13.68 -9.39 -9.11
CA TYR A 161 -13.42 -7.97 -8.89
C TYR A 161 -13.84 -7.54 -7.48
N PHE A 162 -15.06 -7.88 -7.08
CA PHE A 162 -15.59 -7.62 -5.74
C PHE A 162 -14.70 -8.26 -4.67
N GLN A 163 -14.35 -9.53 -4.85
CA GLN A 163 -13.50 -10.27 -3.92
C GLN A 163 -12.12 -9.62 -3.77
N ALA A 164 -11.50 -9.18 -4.86
CA ALA A 164 -10.18 -8.54 -4.81
C ALA A 164 -10.18 -7.23 -4.00
N LEU A 165 -11.23 -6.42 -4.13
CA LEU A 165 -11.41 -5.21 -3.32
C LEU A 165 -11.70 -5.54 -1.86
N MET A 166 -12.59 -6.51 -1.61
CA MET A 166 -12.98 -6.92 -0.27
C MET A 166 -11.83 -7.55 0.52
N ASP A 167 -11.04 -8.43 -0.12
CA ASP A 167 -9.84 -9.02 0.48
C ASP A 167 -8.83 -7.96 0.89
N THR A 168 -8.64 -6.94 0.04
CA THR A 168 -7.71 -5.84 0.32
C THR A 168 -8.23 -4.97 1.46
N PHE A 169 -9.53 -4.70 1.48
CA PHE A 169 -10.19 -4.01 2.58
C PHE A 169 -10.03 -4.76 3.92
N LEU A 170 -10.29 -6.06 3.93
CA LEU A 170 -10.16 -6.89 5.13
C LEU A 170 -8.71 -6.93 5.61
N LEU A 171 -7.75 -7.03 4.69
CA LEU A 171 -6.32 -6.94 5.00
C LEU A 171 -5.96 -5.61 5.69
N LEU A 172 -6.51 -4.49 5.22
CA LEU A 172 -6.29 -3.18 5.86
C LEU A 172 -6.93 -3.11 7.24
N LYS A 173 -8.15 -3.65 7.39
CA LYS A 173 -8.86 -3.73 8.68
C LYS A 173 -8.04 -4.53 9.70
N ASP A 174 -7.58 -5.70 9.31
CA ASP A 174 -6.80 -6.59 10.18
C ASP A 174 -5.43 -5.97 10.53
N ALA A 175 -4.78 -5.28 9.58
CA ALA A 175 -3.53 -4.59 9.85
C ALA A 175 -3.69 -3.44 10.86
N CYS A 176 -4.77 -2.65 10.76
CA CYS A 176 -5.06 -1.58 11.71
C CYS A 176 -5.34 -2.13 13.11
N TYR A 177 -6.10 -3.23 13.20
CA TYR A 177 -6.32 -3.94 14.46
C TYR A 177 -5.01 -4.43 15.07
N ALA A 178 -4.24 -5.19 14.29
CA ALA A 178 -2.98 -5.75 14.73
C ALA A 178 -2.04 -4.65 15.23
N MET A 179 -1.91 -3.56 14.48
CA MET A 179 -1.10 -2.41 14.85
C MET A 179 -1.53 -1.78 16.19
N ALA A 180 -2.83 -1.70 16.46
CA ALA A 180 -3.33 -1.18 17.73
C ALA A 180 -3.03 -2.11 18.92
N ILE A 181 -3.08 -3.43 18.71
CA ILE A 181 -2.75 -4.42 19.73
C ILE A 181 -1.25 -4.46 20.02
N VAL A 182 -0.42 -4.52 18.97
CA VAL A 182 1.04 -4.68 19.12
C VAL A 182 1.77 -3.35 19.30
N ARG A 183 1.09 -2.21 19.11
CA ARG A 183 1.63 -0.84 19.18
C ARG A 183 2.88 -0.63 18.34
N PHE A 184 2.89 -1.20 17.14
CA PHE A 184 4.03 -1.19 16.23
C PHE A 184 3.55 -1.10 14.77
N PRO A 185 4.16 -0.28 13.90
CA PRO A 185 3.66 0.02 12.53
C PRO A 185 3.74 -1.14 11.54
N PHE A 186 4.48 -2.19 11.88
CA PHE A 186 4.79 -3.28 10.95
C PHE A 186 3.58 -3.97 10.31
N PRO A 187 2.45 -4.23 10.99
CA PRO A 187 1.29 -4.84 10.35
C PRO A 187 0.77 -4.03 9.15
N LEU A 188 0.80 -2.70 9.23
CA LEU A 188 0.39 -1.83 8.15
C LEU A 188 1.43 -1.84 7.00
N ILE A 189 2.72 -1.86 7.32
CA ILE A 189 3.78 -2.05 6.30
C ILE A 189 3.61 -3.40 5.58
N ALA A 190 3.26 -4.45 6.33
CA ALA A 190 3.13 -5.80 5.81
C ALA A 190 2.01 -5.93 4.74
N CYS A 191 1.01 -5.04 4.74
CA CYS A 191 -0.03 -5.00 3.70
C CYS A 191 0.55 -4.97 2.28
N LEU A 192 1.60 -4.17 2.03
CA LEU A 192 2.24 -4.06 0.71
C LEU A 192 2.66 -5.42 0.15
N THR A 193 3.18 -6.28 1.02
CA THR A 193 3.66 -7.62 0.65
C THR A 193 2.55 -8.68 0.60
N ASN A 194 1.36 -8.35 1.13
CA ASN A 194 0.21 -9.25 1.23
C ASN A 194 -0.95 -8.91 0.29
N PHE A 195 -0.93 -7.78 -0.41
CA PHE A 195 -1.93 -7.52 -1.46
C PHE A 195 -1.96 -8.67 -2.48
N SER A 196 -3.18 -9.05 -2.88
CA SER A 196 -3.40 -10.14 -3.82
C SER A 196 -2.93 -9.78 -5.23
N ASP A 197 -2.58 -10.78 -6.03
CA ASP A 197 -2.20 -10.55 -7.43
C ASP A 197 -3.34 -9.93 -8.24
N LYS A 198 -4.59 -10.28 -7.93
CA LYS A 198 -5.79 -9.67 -8.52
C LYS A 198 -5.87 -8.18 -8.23
N TYR A 199 -5.71 -7.77 -6.96
CA TYR A 199 -5.70 -6.35 -6.61
C TYR A 199 -4.55 -5.59 -7.27
N ARG A 200 -3.35 -6.17 -7.33
CA ARG A 200 -2.21 -5.57 -8.06
C ARG A 200 -2.54 -5.37 -9.53
N GLN A 201 -3.23 -6.31 -10.16
CA GLN A 201 -3.68 -6.17 -11.54
C GLN A 201 -4.70 -5.04 -11.70
N LEU A 202 -5.64 -4.87 -10.76
CA LEU A 202 -6.57 -3.74 -10.76
C LEU A 202 -5.82 -2.40 -10.70
N LEU A 203 -4.80 -2.28 -9.84
CA LEU A 203 -3.93 -1.10 -9.80
C LEU A 203 -3.25 -0.84 -11.15
N ARG A 204 -2.71 -1.88 -11.80
CA ARG A 204 -2.07 -1.74 -13.13
C ARG A 204 -3.04 -1.33 -14.22
N ASN A 205 -4.29 -1.76 -14.12
CA ASN A 205 -5.34 -1.41 -15.06
C ASN A 205 -5.92 -0.01 -14.83
N GLY A 206 -5.43 0.73 -13.82
CA GLY A 206 -5.94 2.06 -13.50
C GLY A 206 -7.35 2.03 -12.89
N ASP A 207 -7.71 0.93 -12.22
CA ASP A 207 -9.00 0.82 -11.57
C ASP A 207 -9.16 1.88 -10.47
N GLU A 208 -10.23 2.65 -10.57
CA GLU A 208 -10.48 3.82 -9.73
C GLU A 208 -10.61 3.46 -8.25
N PHE A 209 -11.33 2.37 -7.96
CA PHE A 209 -11.56 1.98 -6.57
C PHE A 209 -10.33 1.30 -5.98
N ALA A 210 -9.57 0.54 -6.78
CA ALA A 210 -8.28 0.00 -6.34
C ALA A 210 -7.30 1.14 -6.01
N PHE A 211 -7.21 2.18 -6.84
CA PHE A 211 -6.42 3.38 -6.52
C PHE A 211 -6.89 4.07 -5.23
N ARG A 212 -8.21 4.13 -5.01
CA ARG A 212 -8.76 4.66 -3.77
C ARG A 212 -8.34 3.85 -2.53
N LEU A 213 -8.36 2.52 -2.60
CA LEU A 213 -7.87 1.67 -1.51
C LEU A 213 -6.38 1.89 -1.23
N LEU A 214 -5.56 2.05 -2.28
CA LEU A 214 -4.14 2.39 -2.14
C LEU A 214 -3.95 3.80 -1.56
N PHE A 215 -4.85 4.74 -1.86
CA PHE A 215 -4.83 6.09 -1.30
C PHE A 215 -5.14 6.07 0.19
N ILE A 216 -6.18 5.34 0.60
CA ILE A 216 -6.53 5.17 2.02
C ILE A 216 -5.38 4.52 2.77
N TYR A 217 -4.82 3.44 2.23
CA TYR A 217 -3.61 2.80 2.77
C TYR A 217 -2.46 3.79 2.97
N SER A 218 -2.16 4.59 1.95
CA SER A 218 -1.09 5.58 1.97
C SER A 218 -1.34 6.64 3.04
N CYS A 219 -2.58 7.10 3.20
CA CYS A 219 -2.94 8.05 4.26
C CYS A 219 -2.72 7.45 5.65
N LEU A 220 -3.15 6.20 5.86
CA LEU A 220 -2.95 5.47 7.12
C LEU A 220 -1.46 5.34 7.44
N CYS A 221 -0.60 5.06 6.45
CA CYS A 221 0.84 5.03 6.66
C CYS A 221 1.35 6.38 7.16
N VAL A 222 1.01 7.49 6.49
CA VAL A 222 1.52 8.81 6.85
C VAL A 222 1.07 9.25 8.25
N ILE A 223 -0.22 9.13 8.56
CA ILE A 223 -0.72 9.52 9.90
C ILE A 223 -0.17 8.63 11.02
N SER A 224 0.26 7.41 10.70
CA SER A 224 0.91 6.48 11.64
C SER A 224 2.43 6.65 11.69
N ARG A 225 2.99 7.74 11.11
CA ARG A 225 4.45 8.00 11.03
C ARG A 225 5.25 6.93 10.28
N ILE A 226 4.63 6.32 9.28
CA ILE A 226 5.28 5.42 8.33
C ILE A 226 5.36 6.18 7.00
N PRO A 227 6.53 6.61 6.48
CA PRO A 227 7.90 6.63 7.02
C PRO A 227 8.33 7.99 7.62
N LEU A 228 9.59 8.01 8.08
CA LEU A 228 10.19 8.97 9.03
C LEU A 228 10.41 10.40 8.51
N ASN A 229 10.33 10.67 7.20
CA ASN A 229 10.54 12.01 6.63
C ASN A 229 9.32 12.49 5.83
N ARG A 230 8.81 13.69 6.14
CA ARG A 230 7.62 14.27 5.50
C ARG A 230 7.88 14.80 4.08
N ASN A 231 9.11 15.24 3.80
CA ASN A 231 9.46 15.89 2.53
C ASN A 231 9.88 14.90 1.42
N ASP A 232 10.08 13.65 1.78
CA ASP A 232 10.58 12.59 0.89
C ASP A 232 9.84 11.29 1.20
N ASN A 233 8.54 11.30 0.88
CA ASN A 233 7.59 10.30 1.31
C ASN A 233 6.77 9.80 0.12
N ILE A 234 7.03 8.54 -0.26
CA ILE A 234 6.36 7.85 -1.36
C ILE A 234 4.84 7.83 -1.24
N PHE A 235 4.32 7.79 -0.02
CA PHE A 235 2.89 7.78 0.24
C PHE A 235 2.31 9.18 0.03
N VAL A 236 3.01 10.24 0.44
CA VAL A 236 2.58 11.64 0.22
C VAL A 236 2.60 11.99 -1.27
N ASP A 237 3.62 11.51 -2.00
CA ASP A 237 3.71 11.67 -3.45
C ASP A 237 2.51 11.01 -4.13
N TYR A 238 2.20 9.75 -3.77
CA TYR A 238 1.03 9.05 -4.30
C TYR A 238 -0.31 9.70 -3.91
N ILE A 239 -0.46 10.18 -2.67
CA ILE A 239 -1.66 10.91 -2.21
C ILE A 239 -1.91 12.15 -3.08
N SER A 240 -0.84 12.85 -3.45
CA SER A 240 -0.91 14.03 -4.32
C SER A 240 -1.28 13.65 -5.75
N GLU A 241 -0.70 12.57 -6.27
CA GLU A 241 -1.04 12.03 -7.60
C GLU A 241 -2.50 11.58 -7.68
N PHE A 242 -2.98 10.81 -6.70
CA PHE A 242 -4.37 10.36 -6.61
C PHE A 242 -5.35 11.54 -6.64
N LYS A 243 -5.08 12.60 -5.86
CA LYS A 243 -5.91 13.81 -5.90
C LYS A 243 -5.95 14.40 -7.31
N ASN A 244 -4.81 14.52 -7.98
CA ASN A 244 -4.75 15.10 -9.33
C ASN A 244 -5.57 14.27 -10.32
N ILE A 245 -5.50 12.94 -10.25
CA ILE A 245 -6.30 12.02 -11.07
C ILE A 245 -7.80 12.27 -10.82
N ILE A 246 -8.24 12.25 -9.56
CA ILE A 246 -9.65 12.42 -9.20
C ILE A 246 -10.17 13.82 -9.57
N PHE A 247 -9.41 14.88 -9.28
CA PHE A 247 -9.81 16.25 -9.59
C PHE A 247 -9.84 16.52 -11.10
N SER A 248 -8.95 15.89 -11.88
CA SER A 248 -9.00 16.00 -13.33
C SER A 248 -10.28 15.40 -13.93
N LYS A 249 -10.84 14.37 -13.27
CA LYS A 249 -12.02 13.64 -13.74
C LYS A 249 -13.34 14.20 -13.21
N TYR A 250 -13.35 14.63 -11.95
CA TYR A 250 -14.58 15.00 -11.23
C TYR A 250 -14.56 16.42 -10.65
N GLY A 251 -13.41 17.11 -10.65
CA GLY A 251 -13.25 18.45 -10.06
C GLY A 251 -13.10 18.46 -8.54
N GLU A 252 -13.51 17.40 -7.84
CA GLU A 252 -13.44 17.26 -6.39
C GLU A 252 -13.33 15.79 -5.94
N PHE A 253 -13.12 15.55 -4.65
CA PHE A 253 -13.20 14.20 -4.09
C PHE A 253 -14.66 13.75 -4.03
N SER A 254 -15.00 12.66 -4.73
CA SER A 254 -16.34 12.06 -4.72
C SER A 254 -16.74 11.49 -3.35
N TYR A 255 -15.75 11.09 -2.54
CA TYR A 255 -15.97 10.48 -1.24
C TYR A 255 -15.54 11.41 -0.10
N PRO A 256 -16.42 11.69 0.88
CA PRO A 256 -16.09 12.59 1.99
C PRO A 256 -14.88 12.15 2.81
N ILE A 257 -14.70 10.84 3.03
CA ILE A 257 -13.54 10.31 3.77
C ILE A 257 -12.23 10.68 3.07
N ASP A 258 -12.21 10.66 1.73
CA ASP A 258 -10.97 10.90 0.98
C ASP A 258 -10.51 12.35 1.12
N ARG A 259 -11.45 13.30 1.11
CA ARG A 259 -11.18 14.72 1.36
C ARG A 259 -10.53 14.94 2.73
N GLU A 260 -11.01 14.22 3.73
CA GLU A 260 -10.67 14.45 5.13
C GLU A 260 -9.35 13.76 5.49
N LEU A 261 -9.12 12.56 4.96
CA LEU A 261 -7.79 11.93 4.99
C LEU A 261 -6.75 12.79 4.28
N TYR A 262 -7.07 13.32 3.10
CA TYR A 262 -6.18 14.23 2.38
C TYR A 262 -5.87 15.48 3.19
N HIS A 263 -6.88 16.10 3.82
CA HIS A 263 -6.70 17.26 4.69
C HIS A 263 -5.76 16.95 5.86
N LEU A 264 -6.01 15.86 6.60
CA LEU A 264 -5.18 15.47 7.73
C LEU A 264 -3.71 15.25 7.32
N VAL A 265 -3.48 14.53 6.22
CA VAL A 265 -2.10 14.20 5.78
C VAL A 265 -1.37 15.43 5.22
N ILE A 266 -2.02 16.21 4.35
CA ILE A 266 -1.34 17.25 3.56
C ILE A 266 -1.38 18.60 4.26
N ARG A 267 -2.46 18.93 4.97
CA ARG A 267 -2.69 20.28 5.53
C ARG A 267 -2.37 20.39 7.02
N THR A 268 -2.22 19.27 7.72
CA THR A 268 -1.94 19.27 9.17
C THR A 268 -0.68 18.47 9.50
N ASN A 269 -0.22 18.48 10.75
CA ASN A 269 0.83 17.58 11.26
C ASN A 269 0.22 16.42 12.06
N PHE A 270 -1.01 16.02 11.71
CA PHE A 270 -1.77 15.05 12.48
C PHE A 270 -1.07 13.69 12.51
N VAL A 271 -1.01 13.12 13.70
CA VAL A 271 -0.40 11.82 13.97
C VAL A 271 -1.34 11.04 14.87
N VAL A 272 -1.57 9.78 14.52
CA VAL A 272 -2.29 8.80 15.34
C VAL A 272 -1.26 7.97 16.11
N ASP A 273 -1.43 7.86 17.42
CA ASP A 273 -0.72 6.83 18.18
C ASP A 273 -1.23 5.44 17.75
N PHE A 274 -0.31 4.49 17.52
CA PHE A 274 -0.68 3.14 17.09
C PHE A 274 -1.78 2.53 17.95
N GLY A 275 -1.70 2.68 19.27
CA GLY A 275 -2.69 2.13 20.21
C GLY A 275 -4.09 2.75 20.07
N ASP A 276 -4.18 3.97 19.55
CA ASP A 276 -5.42 4.70 19.35
C ASP A 276 -5.99 4.53 17.93
N MET A 277 -5.35 3.75 17.05
CA MET A 277 -5.84 3.50 15.69
C MET A 277 -7.27 2.90 15.70
N THR A 278 -7.62 2.15 16.75
CA THR A 278 -8.99 1.63 16.90
C THR A 278 -10.06 2.70 17.13
N ARG A 279 -9.66 3.86 17.64
CA ARG A 279 -10.52 5.01 17.95
C ARG A 279 -10.38 6.14 16.94
N PHE A 280 -9.44 6.00 16.00
CA PHE A 280 -9.17 7.01 15.01
C PHE A 280 -10.34 7.18 14.04
N HIS A 281 -10.78 8.42 13.90
CA HIS A 281 -11.87 8.81 13.02
C HIS A 281 -11.50 10.11 12.30
N PRO A 282 -11.14 10.10 11.01
CA PRO A 282 -10.67 11.28 10.29
C PRO A 282 -11.59 12.50 10.44
N LEU A 283 -12.91 12.30 10.36
CA LEU A 283 -13.90 13.39 10.45
C LEU A 283 -14.01 14.04 11.84
N GLN A 284 -13.61 13.35 12.91
CA GLN A 284 -13.62 13.91 14.27
C GLN A 284 -12.35 14.72 14.58
N GLN A 285 -11.31 14.58 13.74
CA GLN A 285 -10.02 15.22 13.97
C GLN A 285 -9.88 16.57 13.26
N CYS A 286 -10.77 16.87 12.32
CA CYS A 286 -10.87 18.17 11.65
C CYS A 286 -11.78 19.14 12.45
N GLU A 287 -11.32 19.59 13.62
CA GLU A 287 -11.93 20.60 14.53
C GLU A 287 -13.37 20.33 15.08
N PRO A 288 -13.80 21.00 16.19
CA PRO A 288 -14.99 20.62 16.97
C PRO A 288 -16.35 21.04 16.37
N LEU A 289 -16.43 21.33 15.07
CA LEU A 289 -17.58 22.00 14.44
C LEU A 289 -18.18 21.31 13.21
N MET A 290 -17.70 20.12 12.82
CA MET A 290 -18.44 19.35 11.81
C MET A 290 -19.59 18.60 12.48
N ASP A 291 -20.82 19.09 12.25
CA ASP A 291 -22.04 18.31 12.46
C ASP A 291 -21.90 16.96 11.75
N LEU A 292 -21.70 15.87 12.48
CA LEU A 292 -21.58 14.52 11.92
C LEU A 292 -22.96 13.90 11.63
N SER A 293 -24.08 14.62 11.80
CA SER A 293 -25.40 14.10 11.46
C SER A 293 -25.54 13.75 9.97
N TRP A 294 -24.77 14.42 9.09
CA TRP A 294 -24.73 14.06 7.66
C TRP A 294 -24.08 12.69 7.45
N LEU A 295 -23.19 12.27 8.35
CA LEU A 295 -22.43 11.05 8.26
C LEU A 295 -23.27 9.83 8.62
N GLU A 296 -24.05 9.94 9.71
CA GLU A 296 -25.06 8.96 10.07
C GLU A 296 -26.08 8.86 8.94
N ARG A 297 -26.56 9.99 8.39
CA ARG A 297 -27.43 10.00 7.21
C ARG A 297 -26.79 9.37 5.98
N TYR A 298 -25.49 9.57 5.78
CA TYR A 298 -24.74 8.99 4.66
C TYR A 298 -24.61 7.48 4.83
N ILE A 299 -24.23 6.99 6.02
CA ILE A 299 -24.20 5.56 6.35
C ILE A 299 -25.60 4.96 6.19
N ASP A 300 -26.63 5.57 6.76
CA ASP A 300 -28.02 5.13 6.62
C ASP A 300 -28.45 5.08 5.15
N SER A 301 -27.99 6.03 4.32
CA SER A 301 -28.29 6.03 2.89
C SER A 301 -27.60 4.88 2.16
N LEU A 302 -26.36 4.56 2.52
CA LEU A 302 -25.61 3.44 1.97
C LEU A 302 -26.22 2.11 2.41
N GLU A 303 -26.61 1.99 3.68
CA GLU A 303 -27.31 0.82 4.22
C GLU A 303 -28.64 0.59 3.52
N LYS A 304 -29.47 1.63 3.37
CA LYS A 304 -30.72 1.52 2.60
C LYS A 304 -30.47 1.11 1.15
N THR A 305 -29.44 1.65 0.52
CA THR A 305 -29.07 1.30 -0.86
C THR A 305 -28.65 -0.17 -0.96
N ASN A 306 -27.83 -0.65 -0.01
CA ASN A 306 -27.35 -2.02 0.00
C ASN A 306 -28.45 -3.04 0.36
N THR A 307 -29.35 -2.72 1.28
CA THR A 307 -30.51 -3.55 1.62
C THR A 307 -31.47 -3.68 0.42
N LEU A 308 -31.69 -2.59 -0.32
CA LEU A 308 -32.50 -2.61 -1.54
C LEU A 308 -31.86 -3.48 -2.64
N LEU A 309 -30.53 -3.53 -2.71
CA LEU A 309 -29.79 -4.35 -3.66
C LEU A 309 -29.75 -5.84 -3.27
N GLN A 310 -29.96 -6.20 -2.00
CA GLN A 310 -30.10 -7.59 -1.55
C GLN A 310 -31.52 -8.16 -1.74
N CYS A 311 -32.52 -7.31 -2.00
CA CYS A 311 -33.91 -7.70 -2.23
C CYS A 311 -34.28 -7.86 -3.72
N ILE A 312 -33.32 -7.69 -4.64
CA ILE A 312 -33.45 -7.88 -6.10
C ILE A 312 -32.61 -9.10 -6.50
#